data_AF-A0A227JAX6-F1
#
_entry.id   AF-A0A227JAX6-F1
#
_cell.length_a   1.000
_cell.length_b   1.000
_cell.length_c   1.000
_cell.angle_alpha   90.00
_cell.angle_beta   90.00
_cell.angle_gamma   90.00
#
_symmetry.space_group_name_H-M   'P 1'
#
loop_
_entity.id
_entity.type
_entity.pdbx_description
1 polymer ?
#
loop_
_entity_poly.entity_id
_entity_poly.type
_entity_poly.pdbx_seq_one_letter_code
_entity_poly.pdbx_strand_id
1 'polypeptide(L)'
;DVDRDSYQIVAEVMAGHAYDQPLEVGQAVKIMTGAPTPRNGDTVVMREQASQEGDKVTFNGAHIKAGQNVRQAGEDLAIGSDVFTAGTRLASPEMGMIASLGFGEANVFRKLKVAVFSTGDEVQAPGTEQKANSIYDSNRFTIMGMLEKLGCEILDFGILEDNEQ
;
A
#
# COMPACT_ATOMS: atom_id res chain seq x y z
N ASP A 1 34.94 11.04 -3.37
CA ASP A 1 36.07 11.33 -4.28
C ASP A 1 35.65 11.13 -5.74
N VAL A 2 34.56 11.77 -6.17
CA VAL A 2 33.85 11.49 -7.43
C VAL A 2 34.64 11.83 -8.71
N ASP A 3 35.69 12.64 -8.59
CA ASP A 3 36.51 13.09 -9.73
C ASP A 3 37.59 12.08 -10.17
N ARG A 4 37.58 10.86 -9.61
CA ARG A 4 38.58 9.83 -9.96
C ARG A 4 38.21 9.11 -11.25
N ASP A 5 39.22 8.82 -12.04
CA ASP A 5 39.06 8.04 -13.29
C ASP A 5 38.70 6.56 -13.04
N SER A 6 39.04 6.03 -11.85
CA SER A 6 38.82 4.62 -11.51
C SER A 6 38.74 4.33 -10.02
N TYR A 7 38.06 3.24 -9.70
CA TYR A 7 37.89 2.69 -8.35
C TYR A 7 38.19 1.20 -8.32
N GLN A 8 38.60 0.70 -7.16
CA GLN A 8 38.72 -0.72 -6.86
C GLN A 8 37.40 -1.26 -6.30
N ILE A 9 36.83 -2.28 -6.93
CA ILE A 9 35.68 -3.01 -6.42
C ILE A 9 36.15 -3.91 -5.28
N VAL A 10 35.61 -3.70 -4.09
CA VAL A 10 35.97 -4.49 -2.89
C VAL A 10 34.89 -5.47 -2.43
N ALA A 11 33.66 -5.31 -2.91
CA ALA A 11 32.53 -6.18 -2.60
C ALA A 11 31.39 -6.04 -3.62
N GLU A 12 30.45 -6.98 -3.54
CA GLU A 12 29.15 -6.93 -4.20
C GLU A 12 28.03 -6.98 -3.14
N VAL A 13 27.05 -6.07 -3.26
CA VAL A 13 25.93 -5.91 -2.32
C VAL A 13 24.63 -6.16 -3.05
N MET A 14 23.96 -7.24 -2.68
CA MET A 14 22.66 -7.66 -3.21
C MET A 14 21.52 -7.07 -2.38
N ALA A 15 20.31 -7.01 -2.95
CA ALA A 15 19.11 -6.64 -2.19
C ALA A 15 18.95 -7.56 -0.96
N GLY A 16 18.60 -6.96 0.18
CA GLY A 16 18.51 -7.66 1.47
C GLY A 16 19.85 -7.94 2.16
N HIS A 17 20.98 -7.51 1.60
CA HIS A 17 22.32 -7.63 2.19
C HIS A 17 22.97 -6.26 2.32
N ALA A 18 23.99 -6.14 3.16
CA ALA A 18 24.74 -4.89 3.37
C ALA A 18 26.25 -5.15 3.37
N TYR A 19 27.02 -4.10 3.07
CA TYR A 19 28.46 -4.05 3.30
C TYR A 19 28.73 -3.11 4.49
N ASP A 20 29.07 -3.71 5.64
CA ASP A 20 29.13 -3.01 6.92
C ASP A 20 30.42 -2.20 7.14
N GLN A 21 31.42 -2.40 6.29
CA GLN A 21 32.68 -1.65 6.35
C GLN A 21 32.56 -0.31 5.61
N PRO A 22 33.25 0.74 6.08
CA PRO A 22 33.33 1.98 5.32
C PRO A 22 34.14 1.78 4.05
N LEU A 23 33.69 2.39 2.95
CA LEU A 23 34.51 2.51 1.75
C LEU A 23 35.73 3.41 2.05
N GLU A 24 36.91 2.92 1.69
CA GLU A 24 38.13 3.73 1.67
C GLU A 24 38.23 4.53 0.36
N VAL A 25 39.12 5.51 0.33
CA VAL A 25 39.36 6.35 -0.85
C VAL A 25 39.75 5.47 -2.05
N GLY A 26 39.09 5.69 -3.19
CA GLY A 26 39.30 4.90 -4.40
C GLY A 26 38.69 3.50 -4.37
N GLN A 27 37.88 3.15 -3.37
CA GLN A 27 37.11 1.90 -3.36
C GLN A 27 35.66 2.12 -3.79
N ALA A 28 35.05 1.08 -4.33
CA ALA A 28 33.64 1.02 -4.67
C ALA A 28 33.09 -0.37 -4.34
N VAL A 29 31.77 -0.47 -4.20
CA VAL A 29 31.07 -1.76 -4.23
C VAL A 29 30.21 -1.83 -5.48
N LYS A 30 30.03 -3.04 -6.00
CA LYS A 30 28.97 -3.30 -6.96
C LYS A 30 27.67 -3.43 -6.19
N ILE A 31 26.66 -2.63 -6.50
CA ILE A 31 25.41 -2.56 -5.74
C ILE A 31 24.22 -2.81 -6.64
N MET A 32 23.25 -3.60 -6.16
CA MET A 32 21.99 -3.84 -6.85
C MET A 32 20.90 -2.89 -6.35
N THR A 33 19.94 -2.56 -7.20
CA THR A 33 18.80 -1.70 -6.83
C THR A 33 18.09 -2.21 -5.57
N GLY A 34 17.86 -1.31 -4.61
CA GLY A 34 17.21 -1.62 -3.34
C GLY A 34 18.16 -2.08 -2.23
N ALA A 35 19.45 -2.28 -2.52
CA ALA A 35 20.45 -2.50 -1.48
C ALA A 35 20.85 -1.19 -0.79
N PRO A 36 21.15 -1.21 0.52
CA PRO A 36 21.62 -0.03 1.24
C PRO A 36 23.02 0.39 0.77
N THR A 37 23.22 1.70 0.61
CA THR A 37 24.55 2.24 0.29
C THR A 37 25.51 2.02 1.46
N PRO A 38 26.77 1.61 1.21
CA PRO A 38 27.77 1.46 2.27
C PRO A 38 28.09 2.78 2.96
N ARG A 39 28.70 2.69 4.15
CA ARG A 39 29.28 3.88 4.80
C ARG A 39 30.32 4.51 3.89
N ASN A 40 30.30 5.85 3.82
CA ASN A 40 31.08 6.69 2.89
C ASN A 40 30.75 6.53 1.39
N GLY A 41 29.77 5.69 1.03
CA GLY A 41 29.20 5.65 -0.31
C GLY A 41 27.99 6.57 -0.41
N ASP A 42 28.11 7.66 -1.17
CA ASP A 42 27.04 8.66 -1.33
C ASP A 42 26.52 8.78 -2.78
N THR A 43 27.10 8.04 -3.72
CA THR A 43 26.87 8.20 -5.15
C THR A 43 26.83 6.84 -5.83
N VAL A 44 25.80 6.58 -6.65
CA VAL A 44 25.66 5.33 -7.41
C VAL A 44 25.72 5.63 -8.91
N VAL A 45 26.59 4.93 -9.63
CA VAL A 45 26.69 5.03 -11.10
C VAL A 45 26.07 3.79 -11.73
N MET A 46 25.24 4.00 -12.74
CA MET A 46 24.57 2.92 -13.46
C MET A 46 25.60 2.04 -14.19
N ARG A 47 25.38 0.72 -14.21
CA ARG A 47 26.30 -0.25 -14.83
C ARG A 47 26.57 0.06 -16.30
N GLU A 48 25.57 0.59 -17.00
CA GLU A 48 25.62 0.97 -18.41
C GLU A 48 26.66 2.08 -18.68
N GLN A 49 27.04 2.85 -17.66
CA GLN A 49 28.05 3.90 -17.73
C GLN A 49 29.43 3.44 -17.24
N ALA A 50 29.56 2.17 -16.84
CA ALA A 50 30.76 1.63 -16.22
C ALA A 50 31.40 0.53 -17.07
N SER A 51 32.74 0.55 -17.14
CA SER A 51 33.56 -0.54 -17.66
C SER A 51 34.31 -1.20 -16.52
N GLN A 52 34.21 -2.52 -16.41
CA GLN A 52 34.88 -3.30 -15.37
C GLN A 52 35.94 -4.22 -16.00
N GLU A 53 37.15 -4.17 -15.44
CA GLU A 53 38.26 -5.08 -15.75
C GLU A 53 38.79 -5.68 -14.43
N GLY A 54 38.46 -6.94 -14.16
CA GLY A 54 38.75 -7.57 -12.86
C GLY A 54 38.09 -6.80 -11.71
N ASP A 55 38.88 -6.40 -10.72
CA ASP A 55 38.43 -5.63 -9.56
C ASP A 55 38.55 -4.11 -9.78
N LYS A 56 38.77 -3.65 -11.02
CA LYS A 56 38.84 -2.21 -11.34
C LYS A 56 37.62 -1.79 -12.15
N VAL A 57 37.03 -0.65 -11.80
CA VAL A 57 35.96 -0.01 -12.56
C VAL A 57 36.35 1.39 -13.02
N THR A 58 35.99 1.73 -14.26
CA THR A 58 36.14 3.05 -14.88
C THR A 58 34.79 3.51 -15.45
N PHE A 59 34.64 4.83 -15.63
CA PHE A 59 33.36 5.42 -16.08
C PHE A 59 33.45 6.15 -17.43
N ASN A 60 34.51 5.91 -18.22
CA ASN A 60 34.67 6.34 -19.62
C ASN A 60 34.25 7.80 -19.94
N GLY A 61 34.52 8.75 -19.04
CA GLY A 61 34.16 10.16 -19.22
C GLY A 61 32.70 10.50 -18.96
N ALA A 62 31.93 9.60 -18.34
CA ALA A 62 30.59 9.89 -17.84
C ALA A 62 30.66 11.02 -16.79
N HIS A 63 29.72 11.95 -16.89
CA HIS A 63 29.58 13.00 -15.89
C HIS A 63 28.91 12.43 -14.63
N ILE A 64 29.65 12.34 -13.54
CA ILE A 64 29.17 11.82 -12.26
C ILE A 64 28.82 13.00 -11.35
N LYS A 65 27.54 13.11 -10.96
CA LYS A 65 27.10 14.07 -9.96
C LYS A 65 27.08 13.42 -8.58
N ALA A 66 27.71 14.04 -7.60
CA ALA A 66 27.64 13.59 -6.21
C ALA A 66 26.17 13.46 -5.75
N GLY A 67 25.83 12.35 -5.09
CA GLY A 67 24.46 12.07 -4.64
C GLY A 67 23.55 11.43 -5.69
N GLN A 68 23.98 11.25 -6.94
CA GLN A 68 23.09 10.70 -7.97
C GLN A 68 22.72 9.23 -7.70
N ASN A 69 21.49 8.87 -8.06
CA ASN A 69 20.92 7.53 -7.93
C ASN A 69 20.93 6.95 -6.51
N VAL A 70 21.01 7.80 -5.48
CA VAL A 70 20.85 7.41 -4.08
C VAL A 70 19.53 7.92 -3.56
N ARG A 71 18.72 7.01 -3.03
CA ARG A 71 17.45 7.32 -2.36
C ARG A 71 17.71 7.50 -0.87
N GLN A 72 17.37 8.66 -0.33
CA GLN A 72 17.62 9.00 1.07
C GLN A 72 16.57 8.38 2.00
N ALA A 73 16.99 8.06 3.22
CA ALA A 73 16.07 7.57 4.23
C ALA A 73 14.97 8.62 4.49
N GLY A 74 13.72 8.20 4.32
CA GLY A 74 12.55 9.06 4.53
C GLY A 74 12.24 10.03 3.39
N GLU A 75 12.87 9.91 2.21
CA GLU A 75 12.57 10.80 1.07
C GLU A 75 11.12 10.66 0.57
N ASP A 76 10.56 9.45 0.62
CA ASP A 76 9.17 9.17 0.24
C ASP A 76 8.22 9.44 1.42
N LEU A 77 8.63 9.04 2.64
CA LEU A 77 7.90 9.27 3.87
C LEU A 77 8.84 9.30 5.08
N ALA A 78 8.91 10.43 5.77
CA ALA A 78 9.70 10.59 6.97
C ALA A 78 9.02 9.97 8.21
N ILE A 79 9.84 9.56 9.18
CA ILE A 79 9.34 9.11 10.49
C ILE A 79 8.59 10.26 11.16
N GLY A 80 7.38 9.97 11.65
CA GLY A 80 6.51 10.94 12.31
C GLY A 80 5.60 11.72 11.36
N SER A 81 5.70 11.52 10.05
CA SER A 81 4.74 12.08 9.10
C SER A 81 3.40 11.34 9.15
N ASP A 82 2.31 12.11 9.08
CA ASP A 82 0.97 11.54 8.92
C ASP A 82 0.80 10.96 7.51
N VAL A 83 0.43 9.69 7.43
CA VAL A 83 0.15 8.99 6.15
C VAL A 83 -1.33 9.09 5.79
N PHE A 84 -2.20 9.01 6.81
CA PHE A 84 -3.64 9.07 6.68
C PHE A 84 -4.23 9.99 7.73
N THR A 85 -5.44 10.47 7.47
CA THR A 85 -6.23 11.20 8.46
C THR A 85 -7.37 10.32 8.96
N ALA A 86 -7.85 10.60 10.17
CA ALA A 86 -9.01 9.90 10.69
C ALA A 86 -10.21 10.09 9.75
N GLY A 87 -10.86 8.98 9.37
CA GLY A 87 -11.95 8.98 8.40
C GLY A 87 -11.53 8.59 6.97
N THR A 88 -10.24 8.44 6.68
CA THR A 88 -9.79 7.84 5.42
C THR A 88 -10.38 6.45 5.24
N ARG A 89 -11.06 6.21 4.11
CA ARG A 89 -11.60 4.90 3.76
C ARG A 89 -10.47 3.99 3.29
N LEU A 90 -10.28 2.87 3.98
CA LEU A 90 -9.27 1.89 3.59
C LEU A 90 -9.75 1.10 2.37
N ALA A 91 -9.06 1.26 1.24
CA ALA A 91 -9.15 0.43 0.06
C ALA A 91 -7.79 -0.24 -0.21
N SER A 92 -7.63 -0.86 -1.39
CA SER A 92 -6.40 -1.60 -1.73
C SER A 92 -5.11 -0.79 -1.58
N PRO A 93 -5.03 0.50 -2.01
CA PRO A 93 -3.81 1.29 -1.85
C PRO A 93 -3.46 1.56 -0.38
N GLU A 94 -4.45 1.92 0.43
CA GLU A 94 -4.24 2.21 1.86
C GLU A 94 -3.79 0.95 2.59
N MET A 95 -4.37 -0.20 2.26
CA MET A 95 -3.93 -1.49 2.81
C MET A 95 -2.47 -1.80 2.48
N GLY A 96 -2.06 -1.58 1.23
CA GLY A 96 -0.68 -1.78 0.79
C GLY A 96 0.31 -0.87 1.53
N MET A 97 -0.09 0.38 1.76
CA MET A 97 0.72 1.34 2.49
C MET A 97 0.79 1.01 3.99
N ILE A 98 -0.30 0.58 4.64
CA ILE A 98 -0.26 0.12 6.03
C ILE A 98 0.72 -1.06 6.17
N ALA A 99 0.65 -2.02 5.25
CA ALA A 99 1.54 -3.18 5.23
C ALA A 99 3.01 -2.81 4.97
N SER A 100 3.28 -1.88 4.05
CA SER A 100 4.66 -1.44 3.73
C SER A 100 5.35 -0.74 4.91
N LEU A 101 4.56 -0.14 5.80
CA LEU A 101 5.04 0.45 7.06
C LEU A 101 5.24 -0.58 8.18
N GLY A 102 4.93 -1.86 7.94
CA GLY A 102 5.09 -2.94 8.91
C GLY A 102 3.93 -3.10 9.90
N PHE A 103 2.78 -2.45 9.67
CA PHE A 103 1.61 -2.59 10.52
C PHE A 103 0.74 -3.78 10.08
N GLY A 104 0.46 -4.70 11.00
CA GLY A 104 -0.42 -5.85 10.75
C GLY A 104 -1.91 -5.60 11.05
N GLU A 105 -2.22 -4.52 11.77
CA GLU A 105 -3.57 -4.12 12.14
C GLU A 105 -3.71 -2.59 12.13
N ALA A 106 -4.94 -2.11 12.00
CA ALA A 106 -5.25 -0.69 12.01
C ALA A 106 -6.57 -0.44 12.77
N ASN A 107 -6.60 0.66 13.52
CA ASN A 107 -7.82 1.10 14.20
C ASN A 107 -8.81 1.63 13.17
N VAL A 108 -10.04 1.12 13.21
CA VAL A 108 -11.13 1.53 12.31
C VAL A 108 -12.40 1.82 13.09
N PHE A 109 -13.28 2.62 12.49
CA PHE A 109 -14.64 2.75 13.02
C PHE A 109 -15.40 1.43 12.87
N ARG A 110 -16.23 1.10 13.86
CA ARG A 110 -17.17 -0.02 13.75
C ARG A 110 -18.11 0.19 12.57
N LYS A 111 -18.61 -0.90 12.00
CA LYS A 111 -19.68 -0.84 10.98
C LYS A 111 -20.92 -0.15 11.55
N LEU A 112 -21.60 0.62 10.70
CA LEU A 112 -22.93 1.14 11.01
C LEU A 112 -23.91 -0.02 11.07
N LYS A 113 -24.76 -0.04 12.09
CA LYS A 113 -25.83 -1.03 12.24
C LYS A 113 -27.13 -0.40 11.78
N VAL A 114 -27.81 -1.03 10.83
CA VAL A 114 -29.04 -0.49 10.25
C VAL A 114 -30.14 -1.54 10.30
N ALA A 115 -31.23 -1.22 11.00
CA ALA A 115 -32.44 -2.04 11.03
C ALA A 115 -33.32 -1.73 9.81
N VAL A 116 -33.83 -2.78 9.16
CA VAL A 116 -34.70 -2.67 7.99
C VAL A 116 -35.91 -3.58 8.17
N PHE A 117 -37.09 -3.05 7.88
CA PHE A 117 -38.34 -3.80 7.81
C PHE A 117 -39.25 -3.18 6.73
N SER A 118 -40.21 -3.98 6.29
CA SER A 118 -41.36 -3.52 5.50
C SER A 118 -42.62 -3.61 6.34
N THR A 119 -43.66 -2.86 6.00
CA THR A 119 -45.01 -2.97 6.56
C THR A 119 -46.02 -2.71 5.44
N GLY A 120 -47.26 -3.12 5.65
CA GLY A 120 -48.38 -2.98 4.72
C GLY A 120 -49.06 -4.32 4.47
N ASP A 121 -50.38 -4.36 4.62
CA ASP A 121 -51.20 -5.55 4.43
C ASP A 121 -51.10 -6.14 3.01
N GLU A 122 -50.74 -5.31 2.03
CA GLU A 122 -50.53 -5.73 0.65
C GLU A 122 -49.17 -6.39 0.42
N VAL A 123 -48.22 -6.25 1.34
CA VAL A 123 -46.82 -6.65 1.13
C VAL A 123 -46.61 -8.10 1.54
N GLN A 124 -46.01 -8.90 0.65
CA GLN A 124 -45.67 -10.29 0.93
C GLN A 124 -44.22 -10.64 0.56
N ALA A 125 -43.68 -11.68 1.19
CA ALA A 125 -42.34 -12.17 0.92
C ALA A 125 -42.22 -12.76 -0.49
N PRO A 126 -41.10 -12.56 -1.21
CA PRO A 126 -40.82 -13.28 -2.44
C PRO A 126 -40.59 -14.77 -2.18
N GLY A 127 -40.90 -15.61 -3.18
CA GLY A 127 -40.72 -17.07 -3.10
C GLY A 127 -41.96 -17.86 -2.65
N THR A 128 -43.03 -17.17 -2.24
CA THR A 128 -44.36 -17.77 -2.03
C THR A 128 -45.30 -17.46 -3.20
N GLU A 129 -46.38 -18.23 -3.33
CA GLU A 129 -47.44 -17.90 -4.30
C GLU A 129 -48.04 -16.50 -4.02
N GLN A 130 -48.46 -15.80 -5.08
CA GLN A 130 -49.03 -14.47 -4.94
C GLN A 130 -50.45 -14.53 -4.39
N LYS A 131 -50.67 -13.91 -3.23
CA LYS A 131 -52.02 -13.73 -2.67
C LYS A 131 -52.80 -12.70 -3.50
N ALA A 132 -54.13 -12.82 -3.48
CA ALA A 132 -55.01 -11.86 -4.13
C ALA A 132 -54.80 -10.45 -3.53
N ASN A 133 -54.67 -9.44 -4.38
CA ASN A 133 -54.44 -8.04 -4.01
C ASN A 133 -53.12 -7.77 -3.26
N SER A 134 -52.11 -8.64 -3.38
CA SER A 134 -50.79 -8.44 -2.76
C SER A 134 -49.70 -8.15 -3.78
N ILE A 135 -48.64 -7.48 -3.34
CA ILE A 135 -47.40 -7.23 -4.07
C ILE A 135 -46.20 -7.82 -3.31
N TYR A 136 -45.14 -8.17 -4.03
CA TYR A 136 -43.92 -8.67 -3.40
C TYR A 136 -43.09 -7.51 -2.83
N ASP A 137 -42.53 -7.75 -1.66
CA ASP A 137 -41.57 -6.85 -1.00
C ASP A 137 -40.27 -6.74 -1.81
N SER A 138 -40.15 -5.68 -2.60
CA SER A 138 -38.98 -5.42 -3.44
C SER A 138 -38.05 -4.37 -2.83
N ASN A 139 -38.59 -3.42 -2.06
CA ASN A 139 -37.86 -2.30 -1.49
C ASN A 139 -36.88 -2.76 -0.42
N ARG A 140 -37.29 -3.67 0.48
CA ARG A 140 -36.41 -4.18 1.53
C ARG A 140 -35.15 -4.81 0.95
N PHE A 141 -35.28 -5.66 -0.06
CA PHE A 141 -34.13 -6.29 -0.74
C PHE A 141 -33.25 -5.27 -1.46
N THR A 142 -33.85 -4.26 -2.09
CA THR A 142 -33.12 -3.17 -2.76
C THR A 142 -32.29 -2.37 -1.75
N ILE A 143 -32.89 -1.99 -0.62
CA ILE A 143 -32.24 -1.24 0.45
C ILE A 143 -31.13 -2.07 1.10
N MET A 144 -31.39 -3.34 1.41
CA MET A 144 -30.37 -4.24 1.97
C MET A 144 -29.15 -4.35 1.05
N GLY A 145 -29.36 -4.55 -0.25
CA GLY A 145 -28.26 -4.60 -1.23
C GLY A 145 -27.46 -3.28 -1.32
N MET A 146 -28.09 -2.12 -1.12
CA MET A 146 -27.38 -0.83 -1.03
C MET A 146 -26.57 -0.73 0.27
N LEU A 147 -27.14 -1.13 1.41
CA LEU A 147 -26.48 -1.10 2.72
C LEU A 147 -25.27 -2.04 2.78
N GLU A 148 -25.35 -3.21 2.16
CA GLU A 148 -24.21 -4.14 2.03
C GLU A 148 -23.05 -3.50 1.27
N LYS A 149 -23.33 -2.82 0.15
CA LYS A 149 -22.31 -2.08 -0.64
C LYS A 149 -21.67 -0.96 0.15
N LEU A 150 -22.41 -0.34 1.08
CA LEU A 150 -21.90 0.66 2.01
C LEU A 150 -21.13 0.06 3.21
N GLY A 151 -21.10 -1.27 3.33
CA GLY A 151 -20.39 -1.98 4.39
C GLY A 151 -21.11 -1.97 5.74
N CYS A 152 -22.43 -1.74 5.75
CA CYS A 152 -23.23 -1.76 6.98
C CYS A 152 -23.43 -3.19 7.49
N GLU A 153 -23.68 -3.32 8.79
CA GLU A 153 -24.25 -4.50 9.42
C GLU A 153 -25.78 -4.34 9.41
N ILE A 154 -26.50 -5.28 8.79
CA ILE A 154 -27.94 -5.18 8.55
C ILE A 154 -28.69 -6.04 9.57
N LEU A 155 -29.72 -5.47 10.20
CA LEU A 155 -30.69 -6.17 11.03
C LEU A 155 -32.03 -6.23 10.27
N ASP A 156 -32.29 -7.36 9.61
CA ASP A 156 -33.52 -7.57 8.84
C ASP A 156 -34.65 -8.08 9.76
N PHE A 157 -35.69 -7.28 9.91
CA PHE A 157 -36.87 -7.62 10.71
C PHE A 157 -38.05 -8.10 9.85
N GLY A 158 -37.86 -8.27 8.54
CA GLY A 158 -38.87 -8.82 7.64
C GLY A 158 -40.02 -7.86 7.36
N ILE A 159 -41.21 -8.43 7.17
CA ILE A 159 -42.47 -7.68 7.01
C ILE A 159 -43.17 -7.72 8.36
N LEU A 160 -43.35 -6.54 8.96
CA LEU A 160 -44.13 -6.37 10.18
C LEU A 160 -45.61 -6.22 9.82
N GLU A 161 -46.47 -6.65 10.72
CA GLU A 161 -47.92 -6.46 10.57
C GLU A 161 -48.26 -4.97 10.61
N ASP A 162 -49.23 -4.54 9.80
CA ASP A 162 -49.65 -3.14 9.75
C ASP A 162 -50.62 -2.83 10.91
N ASN A 163 -50.09 -2.91 12.13
CA ASN A 163 -50.82 -2.62 13.35
C ASN A 163 -49.92 -1.86 14.36
N GLU A 164 -50.55 -1.32 15.41
CA GLU A 164 -49.87 -0.45 16.38
C GLU A 164 -48.99 -1.22 17.40
N GLN A 165 -49.18 -2.53 17.55
CA GLN A 165 -48.53 -3.36 18.58
C GLN A 165 -47.25 -4.03 18.09
#